data_AF-L0D805-F1
#
_entry.id   AF-L0D805-F1
#
_cell.length_a   1.000
_cell.length_b   1.000
_cell.length_c   1.000
_cell.angle_alpha   90.00
_cell.angle_beta   90.00
_cell.angle_gamma   90.00
#
_symmetry.space_group_name_H-M   'P 1'
#
loop_
_entity.id
_entity.type
_entity.pdbx_description
1 polymer ?
#
loop_
_entity_poly.entity_id
_entity_poly.type
_entity_poly.pdbx_seq_one_letter_code
_entity_poly.pdbx_strand_id
1 'polypeptide(L)'
;MQHTEQRSRPYDKRKERFLTARSHSRPHLWRVVGITLPLVALTFGCSIAPRNFRGMTHPAAITRARSVGLGRGLPESQVIPTLIGKLDDPDPVVRLSAHEELRRRSGQDFGYLPWAPPEERTKSVTQWRAWWERRRGSLAKSPQNP
;
A
#
# COMPACT_ATOMS: atom_id res chain seq x y z
N MET A 1 -15.37 -49.22 52.72
CA MET A 1 -14.92 -48.76 54.05
C MET A 1 -13.84 -47.72 53.77
N GLN A 2 -14.06 -46.41 53.67
CA GLN A 2 -14.96 -45.48 54.39
C GLN A 2 -14.67 -45.33 55.89
N HIS A 3 -14.61 -44.06 56.34
CA HIS A 3 -14.20 -43.54 57.67
C HIS A 3 -12.71 -43.80 58.02
N THR A 4 -11.95 -42.94 58.71
CA THR A 4 -12.14 -41.58 59.32
C THR A 4 -10.76 -40.84 59.19
N GLU A 5 -10.48 -39.58 59.53
CA GLU A 5 -11.14 -38.49 60.30
C GLU A 5 -10.69 -37.12 59.70
N GLN A 6 -11.33 -36.01 60.11
CA GLN A 6 -10.93 -34.63 59.79
C GLN A 6 -10.55 -33.89 61.09
N ARG A 7 -9.26 -33.76 61.40
CA ARG A 7 -8.79 -33.11 62.65
C ARG A 7 -8.30 -31.68 62.42
N SER A 8 -9.08 -30.72 62.89
CA SER A 8 -8.78 -29.29 62.84
C SER A 8 -7.54 -28.91 63.67
N ARG A 9 -6.75 -27.94 63.18
CA ARG A 9 -5.72 -27.23 63.98
C ARG A 9 -6.22 -25.83 64.35
N PRO A 10 -5.90 -25.33 65.56
CA PRO A 10 -6.53 -24.13 66.12
C PRO A 10 -5.96 -22.82 65.56
N TYR A 11 -6.80 -21.79 65.63
CA TYR A 11 -6.53 -20.42 65.25
C TYR A 11 -5.78 -19.67 66.36
N ASP A 12 -4.59 -19.13 66.05
CA ASP A 12 -3.77 -18.36 67.00
C ASP A 12 -4.08 -16.85 66.92
N LYS A 13 -4.65 -16.33 68.01
CA LYS A 13 -4.68 -14.90 68.34
C LYS A 13 -3.70 -14.68 69.50
N ARG A 14 -2.62 -13.90 69.26
CA ARG A 14 -2.05 -12.86 70.15
C ARG A 14 -0.52 -12.73 70.04
N LYS A 15 -0.06 -11.88 69.11
CA LYS A 15 1.12 -10.98 69.24
C LYS A 15 0.76 -9.74 68.41
N GLU A 16 0.34 -8.58 68.95
CA GLU A 16 0.93 -7.77 70.02
C GLU A 16 2.44 -7.57 69.83
N ARG A 17 3.00 -6.36 69.80
CA ARG A 17 2.47 -4.98 69.79
C ARG A 17 3.63 -4.06 69.39
N PHE A 18 3.32 -2.89 68.81
CA PHE A 18 4.16 -1.69 68.74
C PHE A 18 5.66 -1.81 68.34
N LEU A 19 5.97 -1.34 67.13
CA LEU A 19 7.10 -0.42 66.96
C LEU A 19 6.62 0.88 66.29
N THR A 20 7.27 1.97 66.68
CA THR A 20 6.81 3.35 66.48
C THR A 20 7.27 3.97 65.18
N ALA A 21 6.44 4.89 64.69
CA ALA A 21 6.81 6.10 63.95
C ALA A 21 7.81 6.00 62.77
N ARG A 22 7.27 6.11 61.55
CA ARG A 22 7.56 7.30 60.72
C ARG A 22 6.44 7.59 59.71
N SER A 23 5.63 8.61 60.01
CA SER A 23 4.84 9.27 58.98
C SER A 23 5.79 9.98 58.03
N HIS A 24 5.83 9.56 56.76
CA HIS A 24 6.43 10.32 55.67
C HIS A 24 5.40 10.39 54.54
N SER A 25 4.56 11.43 54.60
CA SER A 25 3.72 11.85 53.47
C SER A 25 4.59 12.02 52.23
N ARG A 26 4.33 11.25 51.18
CA ARG A 26 4.84 11.52 49.83
C ARG A 26 3.67 11.55 48.85
N PRO A 27 3.67 12.53 47.92
CA PRO A 27 2.42 13.10 47.41
C PRO A 27 1.70 12.27 46.35
N HIS A 28 0.42 12.60 46.19
CA HIS A 28 -0.56 12.12 45.23
C HIS A 28 -0.16 12.41 43.77
N LEU A 29 0.87 11.73 43.26
CA LEU A 29 1.45 11.97 41.92
C LEU A 29 1.51 10.72 41.03
N TRP A 30 0.80 9.64 41.40
CA TRP A 30 0.65 8.42 40.59
C TRP A 30 -0.81 8.13 40.20
N ARG A 31 -1.58 9.18 39.89
CA ARG A 31 -3.02 9.08 39.53
C ARG A 31 -3.43 9.76 38.22
N VAL A 32 -2.47 10.30 37.44
CA VAL A 32 -2.77 11.07 36.21
C VAL A 32 -2.20 10.44 34.93
N VAL A 33 -1.24 9.52 35.02
CA VAL A 33 -0.57 8.92 33.85
C VAL A 33 -1.46 7.91 33.08
N GLY A 34 -2.62 7.53 33.62
CA GLY A 34 -3.46 6.46 33.08
C GLY A 34 -4.51 6.85 32.01
N ILE A 35 -4.76 8.14 31.75
CA ILE A 35 -5.94 8.58 30.96
C ILE A 35 -5.59 9.60 29.86
N THR A 36 -4.42 9.47 29.23
CA THR A 36 -4.00 10.32 28.09
C THR A 36 -3.44 9.53 26.90
N LEU A 37 -3.58 8.19 26.89
CA LEU A 37 -3.02 7.33 25.84
C LEU A 37 -3.98 6.53 24.90
N PRO A 38 -5.33 6.64 24.93
CA PRO A 38 -6.18 5.91 23.99
C PRO A 38 -6.64 6.72 22.75
N LEU A 39 -6.26 8.00 22.59
CA LEU A 39 -6.82 8.88 21.55
C LEU A 39 -5.94 9.09 20.29
N VAL A 40 -4.68 8.65 20.30
CA VAL A 40 -3.72 8.92 19.21
C VAL A 40 -3.78 7.85 18.09
N ALA A 41 -4.47 6.73 18.30
CA ALA A 41 -4.47 5.59 17.38
C ALA A 41 -5.32 5.76 16.10
N LEU A 42 -6.11 6.82 15.97
CA LEU A 42 -7.09 6.99 14.88
C LEU A 42 -6.59 7.74 13.63
N THR A 43 -5.35 8.25 13.62
CA THR A 43 -4.85 9.11 12.54
C THR A 43 -3.98 8.40 11.49
N PHE A 44 -3.62 7.13 11.69
CA PHE A 44 -2.89 6.33 10.70
C PHE A 44 -3.81 5.76 9.61
N GLY A 45 -4.47 6.66 8.88
CA GLY A 45 -5.23 6.32 7.69
C GLY A 45 -4.31 5.79 6.59
N CYS A 46 -4.25 4.47 6.41
CA CYS A 46 -3.57 3.83 5.29
C CYS A 46 -4.16 4.33 3.96
N SER A 47 -3.45 5.22 3.27
CA SER A 47 -3.88 5.69 1.95
C SER A 47 -3.70 4.58 0.91
N ILE A 48 -4.74 3.78 0.70
CA ILE A 48 -4.79 2.65 -0.25
C ILE A 48 -4.64 3.12 -1.72
N ALA A 49 -4.84 4.41 -2.00
CA ALA A 49 -4.63 4.98 -3.32
C ALA A 49 -3.13 5.14 -3.66
N PRO A 50 -2.65 4.70 -4.84
CA PRO A 50 -1.31 5.03 -5.29
C PRO A 50 -1.17 6.54 -5.46
N ARG A 51 -0.01 7.08 -5.07
CA ARG A 51 0.27 8.53 -5.09
C ARG A 51 1.04 9.00 -6.31
N ASN A 52 1.63 8.09 -7.09
CA ASN A 52 2.44 8.41 -8.26
C ASN A 52 2.50 7.24 -9.26
N PHE A 53 2.99 7.54 -10.46
CA PHE A 53 3.13 6.61 -11.58
C PHE A 53 3.96 5.33 -11.29
N ARG A 54 4.86 5.35 -10.29
CA ARG A 54 5.69 4.18 -9.93
C ARG A 54 4.87 3.03 -9.35
N GLY A 55 3.64 3.27 -8.89
CA GLY A 55 2.75 2.20 -8.39
C GLY A 55 2.35 1.13 -9.42
N MET A 56 2.72 1.29 -10.70
CA MET A 56 2.58 0.24 -11.74
C MET A 56 3.50 -0.99 -11.55
N THR A 57 4.42 -0.98 -10.59
CA THR A 57 5.19 -2.16 -10.16
C THR A 57 4.62 -2.84 -8.91
N HIS A 58 3.53 -2.32 -8.34
CA HIS A 58 2.95 -2.83 -7.10
C HIS A 58 2.37 -4.26 -7.24
N PRO A 59 2.48 -5.13 -6.22
CA PRO A 59 1.99 -6.52 -6.30
C PRO A 59 0.47 -6.61 -6.54
N ALA A 60 -0.33 -5.79 -5.87
CA ALA A 60 -1.78 -5.74 -6.10
C ALA A 60 -2.12 -5.07 -7.44
N ALA A 61 -2.88 -5.77 -8.30
CA ALA A 61 -3.24 -5.32 -9.63
C ALA A 61 -4.06 -4.02 -9.65
N ILE A 62 -4.98 -3.86 -8.70
CA ILE A 62 -5.78 -2.63 -8.55
C ILE A 62 -4.91 -1.38 -8.36
N THR A 63 -3.79 -1.50 -7.65
CA THR A 63 -2.83 -0.40 -7.47
C THR A 63 -2.08 -0.12 -8.78
N ARG A 64 -1.72 -1.15 -9.56
CA ARG A 64 -1.10 -0.96 -10.87
C ARG A 64 -2.05 -0.24 -11.84
N ALA A 65 -3.28 -0.72 -11.97
CA ALA A 65 -4.32 -0.12 -12.81
C ALA A 65 -4.57 1.36 -12.44
N ARG A 66 -4.78 1.65 -11.14
CA ARG A 66 -4.96 3.03 -10.65
C ARG A 66 -3.74 3.93 -10.85
N SER A 67 -2.54 3.37 -10.96
CA SER A 67 -1.30 4.14 -11.18
C SER A 67 -1.10 4.61 -12.63
N VAL A 68 -1.78 3.98 -13.60
CA VAL A 68 -1.64 4.29 -15.03
C VAL A 68 -1.91 5.77 -15.33
N GLY A 69 -3.02 6.32 -14.83
CA GLY A 69 -3.39 7.73 -15.03
C GLY A 69 -2.52 8.75 -14.28
N LEU A 70 -1.62 8.29 -13.38
CA LEU A 70 -0.77 9.17 -12.55
C LEU A 70 0.52 9.62 -13.26
N GLY A 71 0.71 9.27 -14.53
CA GLY A 71 1.81 9.74 -15.37
C GLY A 71 1.57 11.12 -16.00
N ARG A 72 0.59 11.91 -15.52
CA ARG A 72 0.28 13.25 -16.07
C ARG A 72 1.44 14.20 -15.74
N GLY A 73 1.89 14.98 -16.72
CA GLY A 73 3.04 15.90 -16.56
C GLY A 73 4.42 15.21 -16.60
N LEU A 74 4.49 13.89 -16.68
CA LEU A 74 5.75 13.17 -16.94
C LEU A 74 6.05 13.13 -18.45
N PRO A 75 7.33 13.15 -18.87
CA PRO A 75 7.72 13.04 -20.28
C PRO A 75 7.18 11.76 -20.95
N GLU A 76 6.83 11.85 -22.23
CA GLU A 76 6.42 10.67 -23.01
C GLU A 76 7.47 9.57 -23.00
N SER A 77 8.76 9.94 -23.02
CA SER A 77 9.89 9.01 -22.97
C SER A 77 9.94 8.15 -21.70
N GLN A 78 9.33 8.60 -20.61
CA GLN A 78 9.18 7.83 -19.38
C GLN A 78 7.87 7.03 -19.36
N VAL A 79 6.79 7.65 -19.81
CA VAL A 79 5.43 7.09 -19.67
C VAL A 79 5.15 6.01 -20.70
N ILE A 80 5.35 6.31 -21.99
CA ILE A 80 4.93 5.45 -23.09
C ILE A 80 5.58 4.05 -23.04
N PRO A 81 6.90 3.89 -22.85
CA PRO A 81 7.51 2.56 -22.74
C PRO A 81 6.91 1.73 -21.60
N THR A 82 6.60 2.38 -20.48
CA THR A 82 6.09 1.69 -19.29
C THR A 82 4.65 1.24 -19.50
N LEU A 83 3.81 2.05 -20.16
CA LEU A 83 2.45 1.65 -20.56
C LEU A 83 2.47 0.52 -21.59
N ILE A 84 3.38 0.55 -22.58
CA ILE A 84 3.54 -0.55 -23.53
C ILE A 84 3.92 -1.84 -22.81
N GLY A 85 4.79 -1.79 -21.80
CA GLY A 85 5.10 -2.94 -20.94
C GLY A 85 3.92 -3.44 -20.10
N LYS A 86 2.94 -2.59 -19.77
CA LYS A 86 1.71 -2.98 -19.06
C LYS A 86 0.67 -3.65 -19.97
N LEU A 87 0.84 -3.66 -21.29
CA LEU A 87 0.02 -4.46 -22.22
C LEU A 87 0.27 -5.98 -22.09
N ASP A 88 1.35 -6.37 -21.42
CA ASP A 88 1.68 -7.78 -21.11
C ASP A 88 1.47 -8.11 -19.62
N ASP A 89 0.83 -7.22 -18.83
CA ASP A 89 0.54 -7.46 -17.40
C ASP A 89 -0.40 -8.67 -17.23
N PRO A 90 -0.20 -9.57 -16.24
CA PRO A 90 -1.05 -10.75 -16.06
C PRO A 90 -2.54 -10.41 -15.83
N ASP A 91 -2.83 -9.23 -15.27
CA ASP A 91 -4.19 -8.80 -14.96
C ASP A 91 -4.85 -8.05 -16.14
N PRO A 92 -6.03 -8.48 -16.64
CA PRO A 92 -6.71 -7.84 -17.78
C PRO A 92 -7.16 -6.40 -17.52
N VAL A 93 -7.43 -6.01 -16.28
CA VAL A 93 -7.82 -4.64 -15.92
C VAL A 93 -6.62 -3.71 -16.02
N VAL A 94 -5.42 -4.18 -15.66
CA VAL A 94 -4.17 -3.42 -15.87
C VAL A 94 -3.87 -3.26 -17.37
N ARG A 95 -4.05 -4.33 -18.16
CA ARG A 95 -3.91 -4.29 -19.63
C ARG A 95 -4.87 -3.30 -20.28
N LEU A 96 -6.16 -3.34 -19.91
CA LEU A 96 -7.18 -2.38 -20.36
C LEU A 96 -6.81 -0.94 -19.99
N SER A 97 -6.44 -0.70 -18.73
CA SER A 97 -6.07 0.64 -18.25
C SER A 97 -4.90 1.21 -19.05
N ALA A 98 -3.87 0.40 -19.29
CA ALA A 98 -2.69 0.80 -20.06
C ALA A 98 -3.00 1.07 -21.54
N HIS A 99 -3.87 0.26 -22.15
CA HIS A 99 -4.32 0.48 -23.53
C HIS A 99 -5.09 1.79 -23.69
N GLU A 100 -6.06 2.07 -22.82
CA GLU A 100 -6.84 3.32 -22.89
C GLU A 100 -5.97 4.57 -22.65
N GLU A 101 -5.02 4.51 -21.70
CA GLU A 101 -4.08 5.62 -21.49
C GLU A 101 -3.11 5.81 -22.68
N LEU A 102 -2.71 4.73 -23.37
CA LEU A 102 -1.95 4.81 -24.62
C LEU A 102 -2.75 5.49 -25.74
N ARG A 103 -4.01 5.07 -25.97
CA ARG A 103 -4.92 5.71 -26.94
C ARG A 103 -5.08 7.19 -26.62
N ARG A 104 -5.44 7.51 -25.37
CA ARG A 104 -5.67 8.88 -24.88
C ARG A 104 -4.46 9.81 -25.01
N ARG A 105 -3.23 9.28 -24.93
CA ARG A 105 -1.99 10.07 -25.10
C ARG A 105 -1.53 10.22 -26.54
N SER A 106 -1.68 9.17 -27.33
CA SER A 106 -1.09 9.08 -28.67
C SER A 106 -2.06 9.42 -29.81
N GLY A 107 -3.37 9.36 -29.56
CA GLY A 107 -4.40 9.35 -30.60
C GLY A 107 -4.35 8.13 -31.52
N GLN A 108 -3.54 7.10 -31.19
CA GLN A 108 -3.40 5.89 -31.99
C GLN A 108 -4.24 4.75 -31.44
N ASP A 109 -4.66 3.86 -32.33
CA ASP A 109 -5.26 2.59 -32.00
C ASP A 109 -4.68 1.49 -32.92
N PHE A 110 -4.40 0.33 -32.33
CA PHE A 110 -3.81 -0.84 -32.99
C PHE A 110 -4.67 -2.10 -32.74
N GLY A 111 -5.96 -1.93 -32.43
CA GLY A 111 -6.92 -3.03 -32.27
C GLY A 111 -6.60 -3.97 -31.11
N TYR A 112 -5.98 -3.45 -30.05
CA TYR A 112 -5.54 -4.26 -28.92
C TYR A 112 -6.74 -4.70 -28.06
N LEU A 113 -6.90 -6.02 -27.88
CA LEU A 113 -7.97 -6.60 -27.05
C LEU A 113 -7.39 -7.10 -25.70
N PRO A 114 -7.70 -6.46 -24.56
CA PRO A 114 -7.10 -6.80 -23.26
C PRO A 114 -7.34 -8.25 -22.80
N TRP A 115 -8.47 -8.84 -23.14
CA TRP A 115 -8.86 -10.21 -22.76
C TRP A 115 -8.52 -11.28 -23.80
N ALA A 116 -8.03 -10.90 -25.00
CA ALA A 116 -7.67 -11.85 -26.04
C ALA A 116 -6.46 -12.73 -25.64
N PRO A 117 -6.29 -13.92 -26.26
CA PRO A 117 -5.13 -14.78 -26.05
C PRO A 117 -3.77 -14.07 -26.27
N PRO A 118 -2.68 -14.49 -25.60
CA PRO A 118 -1.36 -13.84 -25.71
C PRO A 118 -0.85 -13.65 -27.14
N GLU A 119 -1.07 -14.63 -28.01
CA GLU A 119 -0.70 -14.65 -29.42
C GLU A 119 -1.43 -13.58 -30.25
N GLU A 120 -2.68 -13.28 -29.91
CA GLU A 120 -3.44 -12.18 -30.54
C GLU A 120 -2.94 -10.82 -30.04
N ARG A 121 -2.79 -10.67 -28.72
CA ARG A 121 -2.30 -9.42 -28.11
C ARG A 121 -0.92 -9.02 -28.63
N THR A 122 -0.05 -10.00 -28.88
CA THR A 122 1.34 -9.79 -29.35
C THR A 122 1.40 -8.99 -30.66
N LYS A 123 0.43 -9.14 -31.56
CA LYS A 123 0.36 -8.38 -32.82
C LYS A 123 0.25 -6.87 -32.56
N SER A 124 -0.74 -6.47 -31.77
CA SER A 124 -0.95 -5.06 -31.41
C SER A 124 0.15 -4.50 -30.50
N VAL A 125 0.71 -5.31 -29.58
CA VAL A 125 1.88 -4.91 -28.76
C VAL A 125 3.10 -4.61 -29.65
N THR A 126 3.32 -5.41 -30.69
CA THR A 126 4.39 -5.19 -31.67
C THR A 126 4.18 -3.88 -32.44
N GLN A 127 2.94 -3.57 -32.84
CA GLN A 127 2.60 -2.30 -33.48
C GLN A 127 2.82 -1.10 -32.55
N TRP A 128 2.44 -1.20 -31.27
CA TRP A 128 2.74 -0.18 -30.25
C TRP A 128 4.24 0.08 -30.10
N ARG A 129 5.06 -0.98 -30.00
CA ARG A 129 6.53 -0.88 -29.92
C ARG A 129 7.11 -0.20 -31.17
N ALA A 130 6.70 -0.64 -32.36
CA ALA A 130 7.17 -0.08 -33.63
C ALA A 130 6.76 1.39 -33.83
N TRP A 131 5.57 1.79 -33.38
CA TRP A 131 5.14 3.19 -33.38
C TRP A 131 6.00 4.04 -32.43
N TRP A 132 6.27 3.54 -31.22
CA TRP A 132 7.08 4.28 -30.25
C TRP A 132 8.51 4.52 -30.73
N GLU A 133 9.15 3.53 -31.35
CA GLU A 133 10.50 3.69 -31.93
C GLU A 133 10.54 4.79 -33.01
N ARG A 134 9.52 4.88 -33.86
CA ARG A 134 9.40 5.99 -34.83
C ARG A 134 9.20 7.33 -34.12
N ARG A 135 8.28 7.40 -33.15
CA ARG A 135 7.96 8.66 -32.44
C ARG A 135 9.13 9.21 -31.64
N ARG A 136 9.87 8.36 -30.91
CA ARG A 136 11.06 8.81 -30.15
C ARG A 136 12.19 9.28 -31.08
N GLY A 137 12.29 8.70 -32.29
CA GLY A 137 13.19 9.20 -33.33
C GLY A 137 12.81 10.61 -33.81
N SER A 138 11.52 10.90 -33.98
CA SER A 138 11.04 12.27 -34.29
C SER A 138 11.29 13.24 -33.13
N LEU A 139 11.03 12.83 -31.88
CA LEU A 139 11.30 13.66 -30.70
C LEU A 139 12.78 14.03 -30.55
N ALA A 140 13.70 13.11 -30.87
CA ALA A 140 15.14 13.38 -30.86
C ALA A 140 15.63 14.25 -32.04
N LYS A 141 14.89 14.26 -33.15
CA LYS A 141 15.21 15.03 -34.37
C LYS A 141 14.63 16.45 -34.38
N SER A 142 13.80 16.81 -33.41
CA SER A 142 13.28 18.17 -33.23
C SER A 142 14.09 18.86 -32.13
N PRO A 143 15.15 19.62 -32.45
CA PRO A 143 15.82 20.44 -31.45
C PRO A 143 14.82 21.49 -30.96
N GLN A 144 14.78 21.79 -29.67
CA GLN A 144 14.15 23.02 -29.21
C GLN A 144 14.81 24.19 -29.95
N ASN A 145 14.03 24.88 -30.80
CA ASN A 145 14.38 26.23 -31.22
C ASN A 145 14.33 27.11 -29.96
N PRO A 146 15.41 27.85 -29.61
CA PRO A 146 15.46 28.69 -28.41
C PRO A 146 14.51 29.90 -28.51
#